data_AF-A0A960VAE6-F1
#
_entry.id   AF-A0A960VAE6-F1
#
_cell.length_a   1.000
_cell.length_b   1.000
_cell.length_c   1.000
_cell.angle_alpha   90.00
_cell.angle_beta   90.00
_cell.angle_gamma   90.00
#
_symmetry.space_group_name_H-M   'P 1'
#
loop_
_entity.id
_entity.type
_entity.pdbx_description
1 polymer ?
#
loop_
_entity_poly.entity_id
_entity_poly.type
_entity_poly.pdbx_seq_one_letter_code
_entity_poly.pdbx_strand_id
1 'polypeptide(L)'
;TVLQILFIVFWRTPDIKFGQDLDHLVDEVAFIDNVQIQESSDADAPPDDGDIELTDKKKVQVEQDPRISGAQDAAIVGATAPIDLNPGLKPEYPDSARAEGITGTITLEVVIAETGEVLQVRSVGKKLGGGLEQSAISTYRKKKFSPSILDGKAITVKVLVPVRFTLN
;
A
#
# COMPACT_ATOMS: atom_id res chain seq x y z
N THR A 1 20.57 -8.85 55.39
CA THR A 1 19.35 -8.05 55.10
C THR A 1 19.38 -7.38 53.71
N VAL A 2 19.90 -8.07 52.68
CA VAL A 2 19.74 -7.72 51.25
C VAL A 2 19.17 -8.92 50.46
N LEU A 3 19.28 -10.14 51.00
CA LEU A 3 18.84 -11.39 50.39
C LEU A 3 17.37 -11.79 50.66
N GLN A 4 16.55 -10.90 51.22
CA GLN A 4 15.10 -11.15 51.40
C GLN A 4 14.20 -10.35 50.44
N ILE A 5 14.75 -9.36 49.73
CA ILE A 5 13.98 -8.51 48.81
C ILE A 5 13.85 -9.16 47.41
N LEU A 6 14.70 -10.13 47.09
CA LEU A 6 14.66 -10.85 45.80
C LEU A 6 13.42 -11.75 45.65
N PHE A 7 12.75 -12.11 46.75
CA PHE A 7 11.54 -12.95 46.72
C PHE A 7 10.22 -12.16 46.54
N ILE A 8 10.26 -10.83 46.62
CA ILE A 8 9.07 -9.98 46.53
C ILE A 8 8.88 -9.40 45.12
N VAL A 9 9.95 -9.31 44.31
CA VAL A 9 9.88 -8.87 42.91
C VAL A 9 9.38 -10.00 41.98
N PHE A 10 9.39 -11.25 42.43
CA PHE A 10 8.84 -12.41 41.71
C PHE A 10 7.32 -12.62 41.93
N TRP A 11 6.69 -11.88 42.84
CA TRP A 11 5.25 -12.01 43.14
C TRP A 11 4.46 -10.71 42.93
N ARG A 12 5.05 -9.76 42.21
CA ARG A 12 4.44 -8.46 41.87
C ARG A 12 4.74 -8.05 40.43
N THR A 13 4.75 -9.00 39.51
CA THR A 13 4.49 -8.72 38.10
C THR A 13 2.98 -8.78 37.88
N PRO A 14 2.31 -7.73 37.38
CA PRO A 14 0.92 -7.88 36.96
C PRO A 14 0.86 -8.97 35.89
N ASP A 15 -0.05 -9.93 36.06
CA ASP A 15 -0.44 -10.88 35.02
C ASP A 15 -0.78 -10.12 33.73
N ILE A 16 0.19 -10.02 32.82
CA ILE A 16 -0.10 -9.64 31.44
C ILE A 16 -0.74 -10.86 30.82
N LYS A 17 -2.06 -10.88 30.79
CA LYS A 17 -2.85 -11.84 30.01
C LYS A 17 -2.58 -11.59 28.53
N PHE A 18 -1.49 -12.14 28.03
CA PHE A 18 -1.26 -12.31 26.59
C PHE A 18 -1.99 -13.58 26.16
N GLY A 19 -2.96 -13.41 25.26
CA GLY A 19 -3.58 -14.51 24.53
C GLY A 19 -4.96 -14.89 25.04
N GLN A 20 -5.98 -14.25 24.48
CA GLN A 20 -7.28 -14.86 24.15
C GLN A 20 -8.11 -13.89 23.31
N ASP A 21 -7.70 -13.70 22.05
CA ASP A 21 -8.54 -13.11 20.99
C ASP A 21 -8.41 -13.92 19.68
N LEU A 22 -8.11 -15.22 19.77
CA LEU A 22 -7.83 -16.08 18.60
C LEU A 22 -8.78 -17.28 18.44
N ASP A 23 -9.97 -17.24 19.03
CA ASP A 23 -10.99 -18.31 18.89
C ASP A 23 -12.16 -17.94 17.95
N HIS A 24 -11.99 -16.99 17.02
CA HIS A 24 -13.07 -16.64 16.09
C HIS A 24 -12.64 -16.50 14.61
N LEU A 25 -11.71 -17.34 14.16
CA LEU A 25 -11.27 -17.38 12.75
C LEU A 25 -11.10 -18.80 12.19
N VAL A 26 -11.97 -19.73 12.58
CA VAL A 26 -12.20 -20.95 11.78
C VAL A 26 -13.66 -21.35 11.90
N ASP A 27 -14.41 -21.04 10.85
CA ASP A 27 -15.58 -21.74 10.30
C ASP A 27 -16.61 -20.74 9.76
N GLU A 28 -16.34 -20.22 8.56
CA GLU A 28 -17.42 -20.02 7.60
C GLU A 28 -16.87 -20.15 6.17
N VAL A 29 -16.53 -21.39 5.79
CA VAL A 29 -16.67 -21.81 4.40
C VAL A 29 -18.15 -22.11 4.14
N ALA A 30 -18.98 -21.08 4.11
CA ALA A 30 -20.31 -21.18 3.52
C ALA A 30 -20.16 -20.94 2.01
N PHE A 31 -20.04 -22.05 1.30
CA PHE A 31 -20.30 -22.16 -0.13
C PHE A 31 -21.61 -21.44 -0.47
N ILE A 32 -21.52 -20.28 -1.13
CA ILE A 32 -22.64 -19.75 -1.89
C ILE A 32 -22.53 -20.33 -3.30
N ASP A 33 -22.83 -21.62 -3.41
CA ASP A 33 -23.43 -22.17 -4.62
C ASP A 33 -24.93 -21.91 -4.51
N ASN A 34 -25.41 -20.80 -5.05
CA ASN A 34 -26.80 -20.70 -5.50
C ASN A 34 -26.99 -19.54 -6.49
N VAL A 35 -26.34 -19.63 -7.66
CA VAL A 35 -26.84 -18.92 -8.85
C VAL A 35 -27.97 -19.78 -9.42
N GLN A 36 -29.20 -19.50 -8.99
CA GLN A 36 -30.40 -19.97 -9.67
C GLN A 36 -30.49 -19.20 -10.99
N ILE A 37 -30.15 -19.84 -12.10
CA ILE A 37 -30.56 -19.37 -13.43
C ILE A 37 -32.07 -19.62 -13.49
N GLN A 38 -32.86 -18.64 -13.06
CA GLN A 38 -34.27 -18.58 -13.43
C GLN A 38 -34.34 -18.05 -14.85
N GLU A 39 -34.45 -18.98 -15.78
CA GLU A 39 -34.98 -18.74 -17.11
C GLU A 39 -36.47 -18.40 -16.96
N SER A 40 -36.78 -17.12 -16.79
CA SER A 40 -38.14 -16.62 -16.95
C SER A 40 -38.32 -16.20 -18.41
N SER A 41 -38.85 -17.14 -19.18
CA SER A 41 -39.69 -16.86 -20.33
C SER A 41 -40.72 -15.79 -19.99
N ASP A 42 -40.84 -14.74 -20.81
CA ASP A 42 -42.07 -14.42 -21.55
C ASP A 42 -41.97 -13.06 -22.27
N ALA A 43 -42.05 -13.15 -23.60
CA ALA A 43 -42.74 -12.30 -24.58
C ALA A 43 -42.72 -10.76 -24.53
N ASP A 44 -42.34 -10.22 -25.70
CA ASP A 44 -42.87 -9.02 -26.38
C ASP A 44 -42.83 -7.65 -25.69
N ALA A 45 -41.73 -6.92 -25.96
CA ALA A 45 -41.78 -5.46 -26.14
C ALA A 45 -40.86 -5.07 -27.32
N PRO A 46 -41.31 -4.20 -28.27
CA PRO A 46 -40.48 -3.67 -29.34
C PRO A 46 -39.22 -2.95 -28.81
N PRO A 47 -38.12 -2.89 -29.58
CA PRO A 47 -36.93 -2.15 -29.17
C PRO A 47 -37.29 -0.65 -29.07
N ASP A 48 -37.38 -0.14 -27.84
CA ASP A 48 -37.44 1.29 -27.57
C ASP A 48 -36.00 1.81 -27.55
N ASP A 49 -35.70 2.67 -28.53
CA ASP A 49 -34.42 3.33 -28.73
C ASP A 49 -34.12 4.20 -27.51
N GLY A 50 -33.25 3.70 -26.64
CA GLY A 50 -32.76 4.42 -25.48
C GLY A 50 -31.27 4.18 -25.33
N ASP A 51 -30.48 5.10 -25.87
CA ASP A 51 -29.03 5.16 -25.75
C ASP A 51 -28.61 5.23 -24.27
N ILE A 52 -28.46 4.07 -23.62
CA ILE A 52 -27.71 3.99 -22.38
C ILE A 52 -26.24 3.88 -22.78
N GLU A 53 -25.55 5.01 -22.75
CA GLU A 53 -24.09 5.04 -22.63
C GLU A 53 -23.73 4.10 -21.48
N LEU A 54 -23.21 2.92 -21.82
CA LEU A 54 -22.43 2.11 -20.92
C LEU A 54 -21.26 2.99 -20.50
N THR A 55 -21.47 3.76 -19.45
CA THR A 55 -20.40 4.22 -18.58
C THR A 55 -19.92 2.99 -17.82
N ASP A 56 -19.32 2.09 -18.60
CA ASP A 56 -18.50 1.00 -18.14
C ASP A 56 -17.56 1.60 -17.13
N LYS A 57 -17.79 1.21 -15.89
CA LYS A 57 -16.92 1.47 -14.76
C LYS A 57 -15.52 1.13 -15.25
N LYS A 58 -14.75 2.17 -15.58
CA LYS A 58 -13.32 2.09 -15.82
C LYS A 58 -12.70 1.74 -14.46
N LYS A 59 -12.87 0.48 -14.07
CA LYS A 59 -11.93 -0.25 -13.25
C LYS A 59 -10.65 -0.08 -14.04
N VAL A 60 -9.83 0.86 -13.59
CA VAL A 60 -8.47 1.03 -14.07
C VAL A 60 -7.80 -0.30 -13.75
N GLN A 61 -7.94 -1.26 -14.66
CA GLN A 61 -7.05 -2.39 -14.80
C GLN A 61 -5.74 -1.72 -15.20
N VAL A 62 -4.96 -1.33 -14.19
CA VAL A 62 -3.53 -1.14 -14.41
C VAL A 62 -3.09 -2.51 -14.85
N GLU A 63 -2.90 -2.69 -16.16
CA GLU A 63 -2.28 -3.85 -16.75
C GLU A 63 -1.05 -4.18 -15.91
N GLN A 64 -1.16 -5.17 -15.04
CA GLN A 64 -0.12 -5.46 -14.06
C GLN A 64 1.00 -6.11 -14.84
N ASP A 65 1.95 -5.29 -15.26
CA ASP A 65 3.21 -5.74 -15.84
C ASP A 65 3.76 -6.87 -14.94
N PRO A 66 4.09 -8.06 -15.48
CA PRO A 66 4.55 -9.20 -14.69
C PRO A 66 5.73 -8.86 -13.77
N ARG A 67 6.48 -7.80 -14.08
CA ARG A 67 7.58 -7.27 -13.25
C ARG A 67 7.10 -6.73 -11.90
N ILE A 68 5.87 -6.23 -11.80
CA ILE A 68 5.31 -5.68 -10.56
C ILE A 68 4.85 -6.81 -9.63
N SER A 69 4.28 -7.88 -10.19
CA SER A 69 3.80 -9.03 -9.40
C SER A 69 4.93 -9.86 -8.78
N GLY A 70 6.13 -9.85 -9.38
CA GLY A 70 7.33 -10.50 -8.84
C GLY A 70 8.19 -9.63 -7.91
N ALA A 71 7.77 -8.39 -7.61
CA ALA A 71 8.55 -7.47 -6.79
C ALA A 71 8.64 -7.97 -5.34
N GLN A 72 9.86 -8.11 -4.83
CA GLN A 72 10.11 -8.56 -3.46
C GLN A 72 10.37 -7.38 -2.52
N ASP A 73 10.00 -7.47 -1.24
CA ASP A 73 10.27 -6.41 -0.26
C ASP A 73 11.76 -6.39 0.10
N ALA A 74 12.51 -5.35 -0.31
CA ALA A 74 13.98 -5.31 -0.17
C ALA A 74 14.46 -5.60 1.27
N ALA A 75 13.74 -5.09 2.27
CA ALA A 75 14.07 -5.27 3.68
C ALA A 75 13.89 -6.72 4.18
N ILE A 76 12.95 -7.46 3.60
CA ILE A 76 12.63 -8.84 4.00
C ILE A 76 13.66 -9.81 3.43
N VAL A 77 14.07 -9.60 2.18
CA VAL A 77 15.01 -10.49 1.49
C VAL A 77 16.48 -10.18 1.81
N GLY A 78 16.74 -9.08 2.53
CA GLY A 78 18.11 -8.66 2.84
C GLY A 78 18.86 -8.10 1.63
N ALA A 79 18.14 -7.62 0.61
CA ALA A 79 18.74 -6.95 -0.53
C ALA A 79 19.25 -5.56 -0.16
N THR A 80 20.25 -5.06 -0.89
CA THR A 80 20.73 -3.68 -0.71
C THR A 80 19.60 -2.69 -0.93
N ALA A 81 19.42 -1.77 0.02
CA ALA A 81 18.41 -0.72 -0.09
C ALA A 81 18.71 0.20 -1.29
N PRO A 82 17.72 0.49 -2.15
CA PRO A 82 17.92 1.33 -3.32
C PRO A 82 18.13 2.79 -2.89
N ILE A 83 19.20 3.41 -3.40
CA ILE A 83 19.59 4.79 -3.09
C ILE A 83 18.94 5.73 -4.10
N ASP A 84 18.37 6.84 -3.64
CA ASP A 84 17.87 7.89 -4.54
C ASP A 84 19.02 8.61 -5.25
N LEU A 85 19.04 8.52 -6.59
CA LEU A 85 20.08 9.15 -7.40
C LEU A 85 19.81 10.64 -7.66
N ASN A 86 18.59 11.13 -7.37
CA ASN A 86 18.22 12.52 -7.56
C ASN A 86 17.58 13.13 -6.29
N PRO A 87 18.36 13.32 -5.22
CA PRO A 87 17.87 13.83 -3.94
C PRO A 87 17.37 15.29 -4.01
N GLY A 88 17.75 16.04 -5.05
CA GLY A 88 17.28 17.41 -5.27
C GLY A 88 15.82 17.51 -5.66
N LEU A 89 15.26 16.44 -6.24
CA LEU A 89 13.86 16.41 -6.67
C LEU A 89 12.94 16.12 -5.46
N LYS A 90 12.25 17.15 -4.99
CA LYS A 90 11.32 17.06 -3.85
C LYS A 90 9.88 17.28 -4.30
N PRO A 91 8.89 16.64 -3.65
CA PRO A 91 7.50 16.90 -3.94
C PRO A 91 7.12 18.35 -3.68
N GLU A 92 6.39 18.94 -4.61
CA GLU A 92 5.84 20.27 -4.46
C GLU A 92 4.71 20.24 -3.43
N TYR A 93 4.57 21.33 -2.67
CA TYR A 93 3.48 21.47 -1.70
C TYR A 93 2.28 22.13 -2.40
N PRO A 94 1.16 21.42 -2.62
CA PRO A 94 0.00 21.96 -3.34
C PRO A 94 -0.64 23.15 -2.62
N ASP A 95 -1.19 24.09 -3.36
CA ASP A 95 -1.84 25.29 -2.82
C ASP A 95 -3.05 24.94 -1.94
N SER A 96 -3.83 23.92 -2.31
CA SER A 96 -4.95 23.38 -1.52
C SER A 96 -4.50 22.93 -0.13
N ALA A 97 -3.43 22.14 -0.06
CA ALA A 97 -2.88 21.69 1.22
C ALA A 97 -2.31 22.86 2.04
N ARG A 98 -1.79 23.89 1.37
CA ARG A 98 -1.21 25.07 2.02
C ARG A 98 -2.31 25.95 2.63
N ALA A 99 -3.40 26.16 1.90
CA ALA A 99 -4.55 26.92 2.36
C ALA A 99 -5.23 26.25 3.57
N GLU A 100 -5.28 24.91 3.58
CA GLU A 100 -5.86 24.12 4.68
C GLU A 100 -4.86 23.83 5.83
N GLY A 101 -3.58 24.19 5.68
CA GLY A 101 -2.56 23.95 6.70
C GLY A 101 -2.27 22.46 6.96
N ILE A 102 -2.50 21.58 5.99
CA ILE A 102 -2.37 20.12 6.16
C ILE A 102 -0.89 19.72 6.23
N THR A 103 -0.43 19.24 7.38
CA THR A 103 0.94 18.74 7.56
C THR A 103 0.94 17.28 8.01
N GLY A 104 2.06 16.58 7.78
CA GLY A 104 2.17 15.19 8.21
C GLY A 104 3.24 14.39 7.46
N THR A 105 3.20 13.08 7.65
CA THR A 105 4.06 12.13 6.92
C THR A 105 3.18 11.16 6.14
N ILE A 106 3.41 11.05 4.83
CA ILE A 106 2.80 10.01 4.00
C ILE A 106 3.80 8.88 3.79
N THR A 107 3.32 7.67 3.61
CA THR A 107 4.17 6.54 3.20
C THR A 107 3.87 6.20 1.75
N LEU A 108 4.91 6.11 0.94
CA LEU A 108 4.82 5.70 -0.46
C LEU A 108 5.37 4.29 -0.62
N GLU A 109 4.61 3.43 -1.29
CA GLU A 109 5.07 2.16 -1.83
C GLU A 109 5.62 2.43 -3.24
N VAL A 110 6.91 2.17 -3.42
CA VAL A 110 7.63 2.35 -4.69
C VAL A 110 8.16 1.00 -5.15
N VAL A 111 7.85 0.63 -6.39
CA VAL A 111 8.38 -0.56 -7.05
C VAL A 111 9.49 -0.12 -7.99
N ILE A 112 10.71 -0.61 -7.74
CA ILE A 112 11.93 -0.25 -8.43
C ILE A 112 12.41 -1.47 -9.20
N ALA A 113 12.61 -1.33 -10.51
CA ALA A 113 13.13 -2.37 -11.38
C ALA A 113 14.61 -2.68 -11.09
N GLU A 114 15.08 -3.81 -11.61
CA GLU A 114 16.50 -4.18 -11.65
C GLU A 114 17.40 -3.14 -12.37
N THR A 115 16.82 -2.27 -13.20
CA THR A 115 17.52 -1.16 -13.87
C THR A 115 17.63 0.10 -13.02
N GLY A 116 16.92 0.16 -11.88
CA GLY A 116 16.80 1.37 -11.04
C GLY A 116 15.66 2.32 -11.46
N GLU A 117 14.87 1.95 -12.47
CA GLU A 117 13.69 2.71 -12.88
C GLU A 117 12.48 2.43 -11.97
N VAL A 118 11.68 3.46 -11.73
CA VAL A 118 10.46 3.33 -10.94
C VAL A 118 9.32 2.82 -11.83
N LEU A 119 8.86 1.60 -11.58
CA LEU A 119 7.75 0.98 -12.33
C LEU A 119 6.40 1.46 -11.82
N GLN A 120 6.24 1.54 -10.50
CA GLN A 120 4.98 1.88 -9.86
C GLN A 120 5.20 2.67 -8.58
N VAL A 121 4.33 3.65 -8.34
CA VAL A 121 4.28 4.41 -7.08
C VAL A 121 2.83 4.48 -6.61
N ARG A 122 2.61 4.12 -5.35
CA ARG A 122 1.30 4.19 -4.68
C ARG A 122 1.45 4.79 -3.29
N SER A 123 0.49 5.58 -2.86
CA SER A 123 0.40 5.96 -1.45
C SER A 123 -0.23 4.82 -0.66
N VAL A 124 0.33 4.54 0.51
CA VAL A 124 -0.16 3.52 1.45
C VAL A 124 -0.37 4.14 2.83
N GLY A 125 -1.30 3.58 3.59
CA GLY A 125 -1.65 4.07 4.92
C GLY A 125 -2.65 5.24 4.90
N LYS A 126 -2.54 6.10 5.92
CA LYS A 126 -3.47 7.22 6.14
C LYS A 126 -3.25 8.31 5.08
N LYS A 127 -4.34 8.72 4.43
CA LYS A 127 -4.35 9.88 3.54
C LYS A 127 -4.35 11.16 4.37
N LEU A 128 -3.47 12.11 4.03
CA LEU A 128 -3.45 13.45 4.59
C LEU A 128 -4.42 14.39 3.86
N GLY A 129 -4.65 14.17 2.57
CA GLY A 129 -5.55 15.01 1.76
C GLY A 129 -4.85 16.24 1.17
N GLY A 130 -5.63 17.15 0.59
CA GLY A 130 -5.11 18.38 -0.02
C GLY A 130 -4.22 18.19 -1.25
N GLY A 131 -4.15 16.98 -1.82
CA GLY A 131 -3.35 16.67 -3.01
C GLY A 131 -1.88 16.34 -2.73
N LEU A 132 -1.46 16.23 -1.47
CA LEU A 132 -0.06 15.95 -1.08
C LEU A 132 0.42 14.60 -1.65
N GLU A 133 -0.44 13.58 -1.61
CA GLU A 133 -0.12 12.25 -2.14
C GLU A 133 0.13 12.30 -3.64
N GLN A 134 -0.70 13.03 -4.39
CA GLN A 134 -0.60 13.11 -5.84
C GLN A 134 0.70 13.81 -6.27
N SER A 135 1.07 14.89 -5.58
CA SER A 135 2.35 15.58 -5.79
C SER A 135 3.54 14.68 -5.49
N ALA A 136 3.47 13.91 -4.39
CA ALA A 136 4.52 12.97 -4.06
C ALA A 136 4.63 11.84 -5.10
N ILE A 137 3.50 11.25 -5.51
CA ILE A 137 3.46 10.20 -6.53
C ILE A 137 4.06 10.70 -7.86
N SER A 138 3.69 11.89 -8.31
CA SER A 138 4.19 12.45 -9.58
C SER A 138 5.70 12.72 -9.55
N THR A 139 6.21 13.13 -8.39
CA THR A 139 7.63 13.38 -8.16
C THR A 139 8.43 12.08 -8.14
N TYR A 140 7.99 11.09 -7.36
CA TYR A 140 8.68 9.81 -7.24
C TYR A 140 8.66 8.99 -8.53
N ARG A 141 7.63 9.14 -9.38
CA ARG A 141 7.61 8.55 -10.73
C ARG A 141 8.74 9.06 -11.63
N LYS A 142 9.21 10.29 -11.41
CA LYS A 142 10.31 10.91 -12.19
C LYS A 142 11.69 10.66 -11.58
N LYS A 143 11.75 10.11 -10.37
CA LYS A 143 13.02 9.79 -9.71
C LYS A 143 13.66 8.56 -10.33
N LYS A 144 14.98 8.50 -10.20
CA LYS A 144 15.78 7.32 -10.51
C LYS A 144 16.44 6.83 -9.24
N PHE A 145 16.48 5.53 -9.08
CA PHE A 145 17.09 4.88 -7.93
C PHE A 145 18.26 4.01 -8.38
N SER A 146 19.17 3.72 -7.47
CA SER A 146 20.12 2.62 -7.63
C SER A 146 19.34 1.31 -7.64
N PRO A 147 19.71 0.35 -8.49
CA PRO A 147 19.13 -0.99 -8.43
C PRO A 147 19.46 -1.65 -7.10
N SER A 148 18.53 -2.46 -6.60
CA SER A 148 18.75 -3.31 -5.45
C SER A 148 19.47 -4.58 -5.86
N ILE A 149 20.51 -4.93 -5.11
CA ILE A 149 21.33 -6.11 -5.35
C ILE A 149 21.06 -7.15 -4.26
N LEU A 150 20.78 -8.39 -4.69
CA LEU A 150 20.64 -9.57 -3.85
C LEU A 150 21.58 -10.64 -4.41
N ASP A 151 22.50 -11.16 -3.60
CA ASP A 151 23.47 -12.19 -4.00
C ASP A 151 24.23 -11.87 -5.30
N GLY A 152 24.57 -10.59 -5.50
CA GLY A 152 25.26 -10.09 -6.68
C GLY A 152 24.40 -9.93 -7.93
N LYS A 153 23.09 -10.19 -7.85
CA LYS A 153 22.13 -9.98 -8.95
C LYS A 153 21.23 -8.78 -8.66
N ALA A 154 20.98 -7.97 -9.68
CA ALA A 154 19.97 -6.93 -9.60
C ALA A 154 18.57 -7.56 -9.60
N ILE A 155 17.70 -7.09 -8.72
CA ILE A 155 16.33 -7.58 -8.59
C ILE A 155 15.33 -6.44 -8.53
N THR A 156 14.11 -6.71 -8.98
CA THR A 156 12.98 -5.79 -8.81
C THR A 156 12.49 -5.86 -7.36
N VAL A 157 12.46 -4.71 -6.70
CA VAL A 157 12.08 -4.62 -5.29
C VAL A 157 10.95 -3.63 -5.06
N LYS A 158 10.22 -3.88 -3.98
CA LYS A 158 9.28 -2.96 -3.39
C LYS A 158 9.88 -2.33 -2.14
N VAL A 159 9.74 -1.02 -2.00
CA VAL A 159 10.22 -0.25 -0.85
C VAL A 159 9.17 0.73 -0.35
N LEU A 160 9.17 0.94 0.97
CA LEU A 160 8.32 1.92 1.64
C LEU A 160 9.14 3.17 1.98
N VAL A 161 8.74 4.31 1.43
CA VAL A 161 9.44 5.58 1.61
C VAL A 161 8.54 6.56 2.38
N PRO A 162 8.89 6.95 3.62
CA PRO A 162 8.19 7.99 4.34
C PRO A 162 8.57 9.38 3.80
N VAL A 163 7.58 10.19 3.45
CA VAL A 163 7.74 11.55 2.96
C VAL A 163 7.07 12.52 3.93
N ARG A 164 7.88 13.38 4.55
CA ARG A 164 7.41 14.38 5.50
C ARG A 164 7.09 15.70 4.80
N PHE A 165 5.88 16.21 5.04
CA PHE A 165 5.43 17.52 4.62
C PHE A 165 5.29 18.44 5.83
N THR A 166 5.97 19.57 5.79
CA THR A 166 5.92 20.61 6.83
C THR A 166 5.67 21.95 6.17
N LEU A 167 4.84 22.77 6.81
CA LEU A 167 4.65 24.17 6.48
C LEU A 167 5.63 24.98 7.35
N ASN A 168 6.40 25.86 6.71
CA ASN A 168 7.31 26.78 7.41
C ASN A 168 6.66 28.15 7.62
#